data_AF-A0A8T4MW86-F1
#
_entry.id   AF-A0A8T4MW86-F1
#
_cell.length_a   1.000
_cell.length_b   1.000
_cell.length_c   1.000
_cell.angle_alpha   90.00
_cell.angle_beta   90.00
_cell.angle_gamma   90.00
#
_symmetry.space_group_name_H-M   'P 1'
#
loop_
_entity.id
_entity.type
_entity.pdbx_description
1 polymer ?
#
loop_
_entity_poly.entity_id
_entity_poly.type
_entity_poly.pdbx_seq_one_letter_code
_entity_poly.pdbx_strand_id
1 'polypeptide(L)'
;MEIGLLNPHVIKILTSARKEDTIIGISKRINLSYGWTNKWVNELIKEGVFKEKWRGIILQEDNKTYQKILKFIKDIKDVRFYYSVLNLFGIEYCFTKTDAVYVWTEGRYNIARMVFL
;
A
#
# COMPACT_ATOMS: atom_id res chain seq x y z
N MET A 1 3.12 19.25 -5.93
CA MET A 1 3.12 17.79 -5.79
C MET A 1 1.96 17.31 -6.64
N GLU A 2 2.24 16.71 -7.80
CA GLU A 2 1.14 16.31 -8.70
C GLU A 2 0.28 15.25 -8.02
N ILE A 3 -1.04 15.46 -8.07
CA ILE A 3 -2.09 14.69 -7.40
C ILE A 3 -2.02 13.18 -7.77
N GLY A 4 -1.35 12.83 -8.88
CA GLY A 4 -1.13 11.44 -9.31
C GLY A 4 -0.28 10.57 -8.36
N LEU A 5 0.63 11.15 -7.57
CA LEU A 5 1.50 10.38 -6.65
C LEU A 5 0.81 9.97 -5.34
N LEU A 6 -0.35 10.56 -5.02
CA LEU A 6 -1.22 10.13 -3.92
C LEU A 6 -2.21 9.05 -4.37
N ASN A 7 -2.03 8.46 -5.56
CA ASN A 7 -2.87 7.37 -6.01
C ASN A 7 -2.66 6.13 -5.12
N PRO A 8 -3.73 5.48 -4.63
CA PRO A 8 -3.64 4.31 -3.76
C PRO A 8 -2.84 3.15 -4.39
N HIS A 9 -2.92 2.97 -5.72
CA HIS A 9 -2.15 1.94 -6.42
C HIS A 9 -0.65 2.25 -6.44
N VAL A 10 -0.27 3.52 -6.61
CA VAL A 10 1.13 3.95 -6.57
C VAL A 10 1.73 3.67 -5.19
N ILE A 11 1.00 3.98 -4.12
CA ILE A 11 1.43 3.68 -2.75
C ILE A 11 1.62 2.17 -2.54
N LYS A 12 0.65 1.35 -2.97
CA LYS A 12 0.78 -0.12 -2.90
C LYS A 12 1.99 -0.64 -3.67
N ILE A 13 2.23 -0.12 -4.87
CA ILE A 13 3.39 -0.50 -5.69
C ILE A 13 4.68 -0.13 -4.95
N LEU A 14 4.83 1.10 -4.48
CA LEU A 14 6.06 1.58 -3.84
C LEU A 14 6.35 0.90 -2.50
N THR A 15 5.32 0.56 -1.73
CA THR A 15 5.48 -0.13 -0.43
C THR A 15 5.78 -1.61 -0.58
N SER A 16 5.39 -2.23 -1.70
CA SER A 16 5.58 -3.67 -1.95
C SER A 16 6.72 -4.00 -2.93
N ALA A 17 7.26 -3.00 -3.62
CA ALA A 17 8.35 -3.18 -4.57
C ALA A 17 9.66 -3.53 -3.85
N ARG A 18 10.40 -4.47 -4.44
CA ARG A 18 11.77 -4.79 -4.04
C ARG A 18 12.76 -3.98 -4.87
N LYS A 19 14.03 -3.94 -4.43
CA LYS A 19 15.10 -3.23 -5.14
C LYS A 19 15.24 -3.67 -6.60
N GLU A 20 15.20 -4.97 -6.84
CA GLU A 20 15.02 -5.55 -8.18
C GLU A 20 13.72 -6.34 -8.20
N ASP A 21 12.87 -6.09 -9.19
CA ASP A 21 11.55 -6.70 -9.26
C ASP A 21 11.03 -6.88 -10.68
N THR A 22 9.89 -7.55 -10.79
CA THR A 22 9.14 -7.65 -12.05
C THR A 22 7.74 -7.07 -11.88
N ILE A 23 7.18 -6.53 -12.95
CA ILE A 23 5.81 -5.99 -12.94
C ILE A 23 4.79 -7.07 -12.53
N ILE A 24 4.99 -8.31 -13.00
CA ILE A 24 4.19 -9.48 -12.61
C ILE A 24 4.35 -9.79 -11.11
N GLY A 25 5.57 -9.71 -10.58
CA GLY A 25 5.86 -9.93 -9.17
C GLY A 25 5.13 -8.92 -8.29
N ILE A 26 5.20 -7.64 -8.65
CA ILE A 26 4.49 -6.56 -7.97
C ILE A 26 2.98 -6.78 -8.06
N SER A 27 2.44 -7.01 -9.26
CA SER A 27 1.00 -7.14 -9.47
C SER A 27 0.38 -8.26 -8.62
N LYS A 28 1.08 -9.39 -8.49
CA LYS A 28 0.68 -10.51 -7.62
C LYS A 28 0.69 -10.12 -6.14
N ARG A 29 1.70 -9.38 -5.67
CA ARG A 29 1.80 -8.99 -4.25
C ARG A 29 0.74 -7.98 -3.83
N ILE A 30 0.34 -7.07 -4.72
CA ILE A 30 -0.65 -6.03 -4.42
C ILE A 30 -2.07 -6.40 -4.85
N ASN A 31 -2.26 -7.60 -5.39
CA ASN A 31 -3.53 -8.08 -5.94
C ASN A 31 -4.17 -7.08 -6.93
N LEU A 32 -3.36 -6.54 -7.85
CA LEU A 32 -3.81 -5.63 -8.91
C LEU A 32 -3.58 -6.28 -10.27
N SER A 33 -4.41 -5.94 -11.26
CA SER A 33 -4.22 -6.47 -12.60
C SER A 33 -2.87 -6.05 -13.18
N TYR A 34 -2.29 -6.91 -14.04
CA TYR A 34 -1.03 -6.62 -14.69
C TYR A 34 -1.08 -5.31 -15.50
N GLY A 35 -2.15 -5.09 -16.27
CA GLY A 35 -2.30 -3.89 -17.09
C GLY A 35 -2.30 -2.59 -16.26
N TRP A 36 -3.01 -2.58 -15.14
CA TRP A 36 -3.02 -1.43 -14.23
C TRP A 36 -1.67 -1.24 -13.52
N THR A 37 -1.04 -2.35 -13.11
CA THR A 37 0.29 -2.30 -12.49
C THR A 37 1.32 -1.75 -13.49
N ASN A 38 1.31 -2.26 -14.72
CA ASN A 38 2.19 -1.82 -15.81
C ASN A 38 2.02 -0.33 -16.12
N LYS A 39 0.78 0.16 -16.19
CA LYS A 39 0.50 1.59 -16.38
C LYS A 39 1.19 2.44 -15.31
N TRP A 40 0.98 2.13 -14.04
CA TRP A 40 1.56 2.92 -12.95
C TRP A 40 3.08 2.77 -12.83
N VAL A 41 3.62 1.58 -13.08
CA VAL A 41 5.07 1.37 -13.14
C VAL A 41 5.69 2.24 -14.25
N ASN A 42 5.07 2.32 -15.42
CA ASN A 42 5.57 3.17 -16.51
C ASN A 42 5.56 4.66 -16.17
N GLU A 43 4.53 5.14 -15.45
CA GLU A 43 4.55 6.52 -14.93
C GLU A 43 5.68 6.73 -13.91
N LEU A 44 5.91 5.76 -13.02
CA LEU A 44 7.01 5.81 -12.05
C LEU A 44 8.40 5.69 -12.71
N ILE A 45 8.50 5.07 -13.88
CA ILE A 45 9.73 5.07 -14.69
C ILE A 45 10.00 6.46 -15.27
N LYS A 46 8.97 7.16 -15.77
CA LYS A 46 9.12 8.54 -16.26
C LYS A 46 9.59 9.50 -15.16
N GLU A 47 9.12 9.30 -13.94
CA GLU A 47 9.54 10.04 -12.74
C GLU A 47 10.92 9.61 -12.19
N GLY A 48 11.55 8.62 -12.81
CA GLY A 48 12.86 8.07 -12.41
C GLY A 48 12.85 7.31 -11.08
N VAL A 49 11.66 6.97 -10.56
CA VAL A 49 11.51 6.16 -9.34
C VAL A 49 11.88 4.70 -9.62
N PHE A 50 11.50 4.21 -10.80
CA PHE A 50 11.98 2.94 -11.32
C PHE A 50 12.89 3.16 -12.54
N LYS A 51 13.81 2.22 -12.75
CA LYS A 51 14.60 2.11 -13.97
C LYS A 51 14.29 0.78 -14.64
N GLU A 52 14.05 0.79 -15.94
CA GLU A 52 13.81 -0.43 -16.71
C GLU A 52 15.08 -1.29 -16.82
N LYS A 53 14.90 -2.61 -16.75
CA LYS A 53 15.93 -3.63 -16.91
C LYS A 53 15.39 -4.67 -17.90
N TRP A 54 16.26 -5.34 -18.65
CA TRP A 54 15.88 -6.37 -19.64
C TRP A 54 14.88 -7.42 -19.10
N ARG A 55 14.96 -7.76 -17.80
CA ARG A 55 14.00 -8.64 -17.11
C ARG A 55 13.39 -8.01 -15.87
N GLY A 56 12.86 -6.79 -15.98
CA GLY A 56 12.07 -6.19 -14.91
C GLY A 56 12.41 -4.73 -14.65
N ILE A 57 12.38 -4.34 -13.38
CA ILE A 57 12.59 -2.96 -12.95
C ILE A 57 13.53 -2.91 -11.74
N ILE A 58 14.25 -1.80 -11.62
CA ILE A 58 15.11 -1.49 -10.48
C ILE A 58 14.58 -0.25 -9.78
N LEU A 59 14.25 -0.37 -8.50
CA LEU A 59 13.87 0.77 -7.67
C LEU A 59 15.08 1.67 -7.42
N GLN A 60 14.94 2.96 -7.73
CA GLN A 60 15.97 3.96 -7.48
C GLN A 60 15.77 4.55 -6.08
N GLU A 61 16.37 3.91 -5.08
CA GLU A 61 16.20 4.29 -3.66
C GLU A 61 16.67 5.74 -3.40
N ASP A 62 17.68 6.23 -4.13
CA ASP A 62 18.20 7.60 -3.99
C ASP A 62 17.36 8.66 -4.73
N ASN A 63 16.30 8.25 -5.44
CA ASN A 63 15.45 9.18 -6.17
C ASN A 63 14.72 10.15 -5.21
N LYS A 64 14.80 11.45 -5.48
CA LYS A 64 14.21 12.50 -4.64
C LYS A 64 12.69 12.37 -4.48
N THR A 65 11.99 11.96 -5.54
CA THR A 65 10.54 11.75 -5.53
C THR A 65 10.18 10.55 -4.68
N TYR A 66 10.90 9.44 -4.83
CA TYR A 66 10.73 8.26 -3.99
C TYR A 66 10.95 8.57 -2.50
N GLN A 67 12.04 9.27 -2.17
CA GLN A 67 12.34 9.68 -0.79
C GLN A 67 11.27 10.60 -0.19
N LYS A 68 10.74 11.54 -0.98
CA LYS A 68 9.62 12.39 -0.54
C LYS A 68 8.37 11.58 -0.23
N ILE A 69 8.03 10.60 -1.08
CA ILE A 69 6.85 9.74 -0.88
C ILE A 69 7.05 8.83 0.34
N LEU A 70 8.22 8.23 0.50
CA LEU A 70 8.56 7.44 1.68
C LEU A 70 8.46 8.26 2.96
N LYS A 71 9.02 9.48 2.95
CA LYS A 71 8.93 10.39 4.09
C LYS A 71 7.48 10.72 4.41
N PHE A 72 6.68 11.05 3.39
CA PHE A 72 5.24 11.30 3.55
C PHE A 72 4.52 10.09 4.17
N ILE A 73 4.75 8.87 3.66
CA ILE A 73 4.16 7.64 4.21
C ILE A 73 4.57 7.43 5.67
N LYS A 74 5.84 7.68 6.02
CA LYS A 74 6.35 7.56 7.40
C LYS A 74 5.80 8.62 8.35
N ASP A 75 5.59 9.84 7.84
CA ASP A 75 5.11 10.98 8.64
C ASP A 75 3.61 10.92 8.91
N ILE A 76 2.85 10.10 8.19
CA ILE A 76 1.44 9.86 8.50
C ILE A 76 1.31 8.99 9.76
N LYS A 77 1.19 9.66 10.91
CA LYS A 77 0.91 9.08 12.22
C LYS A 77 -0.59 9.07 12.58
N ASP A 78 -1.48 8.94 11.59
CA ASP A 78 -2.91 8.85 11.86
C ASP A 78 -3.35 7.38 11.91
N VAL A 79 -4.02 6.99 12.98
CA VAL A 79 -4.64 5.67 13.16
C VAL A 79 -5.50 5.30 11.93
N ARG A 80 -6.17 6.28 11.32
CA ARG A 80 -6.97 6.10 10.09
C ARG A 80 -6.13 5.71 8.87
N PHE A 81 -4.85 6.04 8.83
CA PHE A 81 -3.95 5.63 7.77
C PHE A 81 -3.57 4.16 7.90
N TYR A 82 -3.28 3.64 9.10
CA TYR A 82 -3.04 2.20 9.27
C TYR A 82 -4.24 1.37 8.82
N TYR A 83 -5.44 1.83 9.12
CA TYR A 83 -6.69 1.27 8.59
C TYR A 83 -6.78 1.42 7.07
N SER A 84 -6.53 2.61 6.52
CA SER A 84 -6.49 2.81 5.06
C SER A 84 -5.44 1.93 4.37
N VAL A 85 -4.30 1.65 5.01
CA VAL A 85 -3.23 0.77 4.54
C VAL A 85 -3.69 -0.69 4.53
N LEU A 86 -4.41 -1.15 5.54
CA LEU A 86 -5.01 -2.49 5.52
C LEU A 86 -6.02 -2.65 4.36
N ASN A 87 -6.87 -1.64 4.13
CA ASN A 87 -7.76 -1.60 2.97
C ASN A 87 -6.97 -1.56 1.65
N LEU A 88 -5.84 -0.84 1.63
CA LEU A 88 -4.91 -0.85 0.49
C LEU A 88 -4.30 -2.25 0.27
N PHE A 89 -4.16 -3.10 1.26
CA PHE A 89 -3.71 -4.49 1.03
C PHE A 89 -4.86 -5.46 0.67
N GLY A 90 -6.07 -4.94 0.42
CA GLY A 90 -7.23 -5.77 0.09
C GLY A 90 -7.73 -6.59 1.28
N ILE A 91 -7.31 -6.21 2.49
CA ILE A 91 -7.82 -6.78 3.73
C ILE A 91 -9.08 -5.98 4.06
N GLU A 92 -10.24 -6.54 3.73
CA GLU A 92 -11.51 -6.00 4.20
C GLU A 92 -11.56 -6.17 5.72
N TYR A 93 -11.40 -5.07 6.45
CA TYR A 93 -11.66 -5.05 7.88
C TYR A 93 -13.00 -4.37 8.12
N CYS A 94 -13.95 -5.10 8.72
CA CYS A 94 -15.14 -4.52 9.31
C CYS A 94 -14.85 -4.27 10.78
N PHE A 95 -14.12 -3.21 11.11
CA PHE A 95 -14.10 -2.73 12.50
C PHE A 95 -15.30 -1.79 12.66
N THR A 96 -16.43 -2.33 13.13
CA THR A 96 -17.49 -1.50 13.72
C THR A 96 -16.92 -0.80 14.97
N LYS A 97 -17.55 0.28 15.45
CA LYS A 97 -17.11 0.99 16.68
C LYS A 97 -16.79 0.04 17.85
N THR A 98 -17.45 -1.12 17.88
CA THR A 98 -17.28 -2.23 18.82
C THR A 98 -15.93 -2.94 18.70
N ASP A 99 -15.41 -3.15 17.50
CA ASP A 99 -14.21 -3.93 17.28
C ASP A 99 -12.93 -3.14 17.61
N ALA A 100 -12.99 -1.80 17.51
CA ALA A 100 -11.90 -0.91 17.93
C ALA A 100 -11.62 -1.00 19.45
N VAL A 101 -12.61 -1.43 20.24
CA VAL A 101 -12.46 -1.70 21.68
C VAL A 101 -11.70 -3.01 21.92
N TYR A 102 -11.82 -3.99 21.01
CA TYR A 102 -11.23 -5.31 21.16
C TYR A 102 -9.71 -5.30 20.97
N VAL A 103 -9.20 -4.46 20.07
CA VAL A 103 -7.74 -4.32 19.82
C VAL A 103 -7.03 -3.61 20.97
N TRP A 104 -7.75 -2.78 21.76
CA TRP A 104 -7.14 -2.00 22.84
C TRP A 104 -7.12 -2.71 24.19
N THR A 105 -7.69 -3.91 24.31
CA THR A 105 -7.69 -4.67 25.56
C THR A 105 -6.86 -5.94 25.41
N GLU A 106 -5.59 -5.86 25.77
CA GLU A 106 -4.81 -7.06 26.09
C GLU A 106 -5.48 -7.78 27.25
N GLY A 107 -6.19 -8.85 26.92
CA GLY A 107 -6.57 -9.90 27.85
C GLY A 107 -7.81 -9.61 28.70
N ARG A 108 -8.82 -10.45 28.47
CA ARG A 108 -9.99 -10.73 29.33
C ARG A 108 -11.19 -9.83 29.03
N TYR A 109 -11.99 -10.19 28.04
CA TYR A 109 -13.36 -10.73 28.18
C TYR A 109 -13.99 -10.84 26.79
N ASN A 110 -14.81 -11.87 26.61
CA ASN A 110 -15.37 -12.26 25.30
C ASN A 110 -16.89 -12.10 25.30
N ILE A 111 -17.45 -12.12 24.08
CA ILE A 111 -18.87 -12.24 23.68
C ILE A 111 -19.64 -10.92 23.48
N ALA A 112 -19.91 -10.62 22.20
CA ALA A 112 -21.26 -10.24 21.78
C ALA A 112 -21.63 -11.03 20.51
N ARG A 113 -22.58 -11.95 20.68
CA ARG A 113 -23.21 -12.75 19.64
C ARG A 113 -24.30 -11.90 18.99
N MET A 114 -24.24 -11.66 17.68
CA MET A 114 -25.36 -11.06 16.95
C MET A 114 -26.32 -12.18 16.55
N VAL A 115 -27.52 -12.16 17.15
CA VAL A 115 -28.66 -12.98 16.72
C VAL A 115 -29.34 -12.23 15.58
N PHE A 116 -29.52 -12.89 14.44
CA PHE A 116 -30.37 -12.40 13.36
C PHE A 116 -31.85 -12.44 13.80
N LEU A 117 -32.55 -11.32 13.64
CA LEU A 117 -34.00 -11.23 13.52
C LEU A 117 -34.30 -10.33 12.31
#